data_AF-A0A7S0J3R1-F1
#
_entry.id   AF-A0A7S0J3R1-F1
#
_cell.length_a   1.000
_cell.length_b   1.000
_cell.length_c   1.000
_cell.angle_alpha   90.00
_cell.angle_beta   90.00
_cell.angle_gamma   90.00
#
_symmetry.space_group_name_H-M   'P 1'
#
loop_
_entity.id
_entity.type
_entity.pdbx_description
1 polymer ?
#
loop_
_entity_poly.entity_id
_entity_poly.type
_entity_poly.pdbx_seq_one_letter_code
_entity_poly.pdbx_strand_id
1 'polypeptide(L)'
;IDATLLKSPPRHPCDIPPSRSKHIAMAEIQKTMLVTGASSGVGAALVKHYVGKGWKVAALARSADKLKAVCAEAGDGALPFVCDVSKLEEVNQAVAAAAAAMGSV
;
A
#
# COMPACT_ATOMS: atom_id res chain seq x y z
N ILE A 1 -7.05 26.89 21.72
CA ILE A 1 -7.24 25.75 20.81
C ILE A 1 -6.95 24.48 21.58
N ASP A 2 -7.99 23.74 21.91
CA ASP A 2 -7.95 22.66 22.88
C ASP A 2 -7.37 21.38 22.25
N ALA A 3 -6.27 20.87 22.80
CA ALA A 3 -5.51 19.74 22.28
C ALA A 3 -6.13 18.37 22.57
N THR A 4 -7.39 18.33 23.04
CA THR A 4 -8.03 17.10 23.54
C THR A 4 -8.91 16.38 22.50
N LEU A 5 -8.98 16.88 21.25
CA LEU A 5 -9.85 16.34 20.19
C LEU A 5 -9.14 15.50 19.09
N LEU A 6 -7.86 15.16 19.25
CA LEU A 6 -7.09 14.33 18.29
C LEU A 6 -6.47 13.07 18.92
N LYS A 7 -7.11 12.50 19.94
CA LYS A 7 -6.77 11.14 20.39
C LYS A 7 -7.87 10.19 19.95
N SER A 8 -7.65 9.52 18.82
CA SER A 8 -8.42 8.33 18.48
C SER A 8 -8.42 7.38 19.69
N PRO A 9 -9.56 6.77 20.07
CA PRO A 9 -9.64 5.86 21.20
C PRO A 9 -8.67 4.68 21.01
N PRO A 10 -8.23 4.01 22.11
CA PRO A 10 -7.35 2.85 22.00
C PRO A 10 -8.05 1.80 21.13
N ARG A 11 -7.49 1.53 19.95
CA ARG A 11 -8.02 0.54 19.01
C ARG A 11 -8.11 -0.81 19.73
N HIS A 12 -9.33 -1.28 19.96
CA HIS A 12 -9.60 -2.57 20.56
C HIS A 12 -9.24 -3.66 19.54
N PRO A 13 -8.76 -4.84 19.96
CA PRO A 13 -8.46 -5.95 19.05
C PRO A 13 -9.64 -6.38 18.14
N CYS A 14 -10.88 -6.02 18.51
CA CYS A 14 -12.10 -6.25 17.71
C CYS A 14 -12.46 -5.07 16.76
N ASP A 15 -11.79 -3.91 16.84
CA ASP A 15 -11.95 -2.79 15.89
C ASP A 15 -11.27 -3.08 14.54
N ILE A 16 -10.62 -4.24 14.42
CA ILE A 16 -10.23 -4.80 13.13
C ILE A 16 -11.54 -5.17 12.43
N PRO A 17 -11.93 -4.47 11.34
CA PRO A 17 -13.14 -4.84 10.63
C PRO A 17 -13.02 -6.31 10.23
N PRO A 18 -14.07 -7.13 10.41
CA PRO A 18 -13.99 -8.55 10.14
C PRO A 18 -13.50 -8.73 8.71
N SER A 19 -12.37 -9.44 8.55
CA SER A 19 -11.79 -9.85 7.27
C SER A 19 -12.93 -10.27 6.35
N ARG A 20 -13.31 -9.37 5.43
CA ARG A 20 -14.56 -9.42 4.67
C ARG A 20 -14.52 -10.62 3.72
N SER A 21 -14.87 -11.77 4.26
CA SER A 21 -14.96 -13.04 3.56
C SER A 21 -16.31 -13.65 3.91
N LYS A 22 -17.27 -13.40 3.01
CA LYS A 22 -18.31 -14.35 2.56
C LYS A 22 -19.22 -13.62 1.57
N HIS A 23 -19.07 -13.99 0.29
CA HIS A 23 -20.06 -13.93 -0.78
C HIS A 23 -20.88 -12.64 -0.88
N ILE A 24 -20.26 -11.62 -1.44
CA ILE A 24 -21.01 -10.53 -2.06
C ILE A 24 -20.95 -10.86 -3.56
N ALA A 25 -22.10 -10.94 -4.22
CA ALA A 25 -22.14 -10.97 -5.68
C ALA A 25 -21.47 -9.68 -6.19
N MET A 26 -20.22 -9.74 -6.67
CA MET A 26 -19.45 -8.55 -7.05
C MET A 26 -18.73 -8.78 -8.37
N ALA A 27 -18.78 -7.77 -9.24
CA ALA A 27 -17.73 -7.56 -10.22
C ALA A 27 -16.38 -7.69 -9.51
N GLU A 28 -15.49 -8.52 -10.06
CA GLU A 28 -14.16 -8.86 -9.53
C GLU A 28 -13.48 -7.64 -8.85
N ILE A 29 -13.57 -7.54 -7.52
CA ILE A 29 -12.86 -6.48 -6.78
C ILE A 29 -11.40 -6.89 -6.75
N GLN A 30 -10.62 -6.27 -7.64
CA GLN A 30 -9.18 -6.37 -7.61
C GLN A 30 -8.65 -5.77 -6.30
N LYS A 31 -7.94 -6.57 -5.52
CA LYS A 31 -7.39 -6.14 -4.22
C LYS A 31 -6.14 -5.29 -4.43
N THR A 32 -5.96 -4.31 -3.54
CA THR A 32 -4.81 -3.39 -3.56
C THR A 32 -4.01 -3.51 -2.27
N MET A 33 -2.68 -3.33 -2.35
CA MET A 33 -1.77 -3.35 -1.21
C MET A 33 -0.72 -2.22 -1.29
N LEU A 34 -0.40 -1.59 -0.17
CA LEU A 34 0.74 -0.69 0.00
C LEU A 34 1.93 -1.45 0.61
N VAL A 35 3.10 -1.36 0.01
CA VAL A 35 4.33 -1.99 0.53
C VAL A 35 5.41 -0.94 0.70
N THR A 36 5.88 -0.73 1.92
CA THR A 36 7.06 0.09 2.19
C THR A 36 8.33 -0.75 2.16
N GLY A 37 9.47 -0.14 1.85
CA GLY A 37 10.73 -0.87 1.68
C GLY A 37 10.71 -1.81 0.47
N ALA A 38 9.89 -1.49 -0.55
CA ALA A 38 9.63 -2.37 -1.68
C ALA A 38 10.81 -2.53 -2.67
N SER A 39 11.91 -1.79 -2.47
CA SER A 39 13.09 -1.83 -3.34
C SER A 39 14.01 -3.03 -3.11
N SER A 40 13.84 -3.81 -2.03
CA SER A 40 14.69 -4.98 -1.75
C SER A 40 14.06 -5.94 -0.73
N GLY A 41 14.69 -7.11 -0.55
CA GLY A 41 14.35 -8.06 0.51
C GLY A 41 12.89 -8.51 0.49
N VAL A 42 12.27 -8.52 1.68
CA VAL A 42 10.87 -8.97 1.86
C VAL A 42 9.90 -8.09 1.08
N GLY A 43 10.09 -6.77 1.08
CA GLY A 43 9.21 -5.85 0.35
C GLY A 43 9.17 -6.15 -1.14
N ALA A 44 10.33 -6.34 -1.76
CA ALA A 44 10.41 -6.71 -3.19
C ALA A 44 9.78 -8.08 -3.48
N ALA A 45 9.98 -9.06 -2.60
CA ALA A 45 9.37 -10.38 -2.73
C ALA A 45 7.84 -10.32 -2.63
N LEU A 46 7.30 -9.50 -1.72
CA LEU A 46 5.86 -9.30 -1.57
C LEU A 46 5.26 -8.65 -2.83
N VAL A 47 5.90 -7.62 -3.38
CA VAL A 47 5.42 -6.97 -4.63
C VAL A 47 5.27 -8.01 -5.73
N LYS A 48 6.34 -8.77 -6.02
CA LYS A 48 6.32 -9.79 -7.08
C LYS A 48 5.26 -10.87 -6.83
N HIS A 49 5.17 -11.36 -5.59
CA HIS A 49 4.23 -12.42 -5.22
C HIS A 49 2.77 -12.02 -5.36
N TYR A 50 2.40 -10.82 -4.89
CA TYR A 50 1.02 -10.37 -4.89
C TYR A 50 0.57 -9.87 -6.27
N VAL A 51 1.46 -9.25 -7.04
CA VAL A 51 1.17 -8.94 -8.45
C VAL A 51 0.95 -10.22 -9.25
N GLY A 52 1.76 -11.26 -9.04
CA GLY A 52 1.52 -12.58 -9.65
C GLY A 52 0.18 -13.24 -9.25
N LYS A 53 -0.45 -12.77 -8.17
CA LYS A 53 -1.80 -13.19 -7.74
C LYS A 53 -2.91 -12.27 -8.24
N GLY A 54 -2.59 -11.32 -9.12
CA GLY A 54 -3.54 -10.37 -9.71
C GLY A 54 -3.85 -9.15 -8.83
N TRP A 55 -3.08 -8.90 -7.77
CA TRP A 55 -3.28 -7.71 -6.93
C TRP A 55 -2.61 -6.49 -7.55
N LYS A 56 -3.14 -5.31 -7.21
CA LYS A 56 -2.42 -4.05 -7.41
C LYS A 56 -1.54 -3.76 -6.21
N VAL A 57 -0.31 -3.34 -6.44
CA VAL A 57 0.65 -3.06 -5.38
C VAL A 57 1.28 -1.69 -5.59
N ALA A 58 1.07 -0.77 -4.65
CA ALA A 58 1.88 0.45 -4.54
C ALA A 58 3.16 0.14 -3.79
N ALA A 59 4.27 0.17 -4.52
CA ALA A 59 5.60 -0.11 -4.02
C ALA A 59 6.27 1.20 -3.59
N LEU A 60 6.56 1.37 -2.31
CA LEU A 60 7.19 2.56 -1.74
C LEU A 60 8.63 2.30 -1.33
N ALA A 61 9.54 3.15 -1.79
CA ALA A 61 10.93 3.17 -1.32
C ALA A 61 11.63 4.49 -1.67
N ARG A 62 12.78 4.73 -1.04
CA ARG A 62 13.61 5.92 -1.28
C ARG A 62 14.38 5.88 -2.61
N SER A 63 14.82 4.69 -3.03
CA SER A 63 15.66 4.53 -4.23
C SER A 63 14.80 4.26 -5.46
N ALA A 64 14.63 5.28 -6.30
CA ALA A 64 13.81 5.21 -7.52
C ALA A 64 14.27 4.09 -8.47
N ASP A 65 15.58 3.94 -8.71
CA ASP A 65 16.10 2.98 -9.68
C ASP A 65 15.82 1.53 -9.28
N LYS A 66 16.11 1.19 -8.01
CA LYS A 66 15.84 -0.14 -7.46
C LYS A 66 14.34 -0.46 -7.47
N LEU A 67 13.51 0.54 -7.15
CA LEU A 67 12.07 0.39 -7.12
C LEU A 67 11.50 0.14 -8.52
N LYS A 68 11.96 0.90 -9.53
CA LYS A 68 11.59 0.69 -10.93
C LYS A 68 11.97 -0.71 -11.42
N ALA A 69 13.16 -1.19 -11.07
CA ALA A 69 13.59 -2.55 -11.42
C ALA A 69 12.65 -3.61 -10.83
N VAL A 70 12.30 -3.50 -9.53
CA VAL A 70 11.37 -4.43 -8.88
C VAL A 70 9.97 -4.38 -9.52
N CYS A 71 9.45 -3.19 -9.82
CA CYS A 71 8.13 -3.06 -10.47
C CYS A 71 8.15 -3.63 -11.90
N ALA A 72 9.22 -3.40 -12.67
CA ALA A 72 9.37 -3.97 -14.00
C ALA A 72 9.43 -5.50 -13.97
N GLU A 73 10.08 -6.08 -12.97
CA GLU A 73 10.12 -7.54 -12.76
C GLU A 73 8.77 -8.11 -12.29
N ALA A 74 7.97 -7.33 -11.56
CA ALA A 74 6.67 -7.75 -11.06
C ALA A 74 5.56 -7.68 -12.13
N GLY A 75 5.64 -6.73 -13.06
CA GLY A 75 4.66 -6.50 -14.14
C GLY A 75 3.62 -5.43 -13.83
N ASP A 76 2.56 -5.35 -14.65
CA ASP A 76 1.60 -4.23 -14.71
C ASP A 76 0.81 -3.97 -13.41
N GLY A 77 0.82 -4.91 -12.46
CA GLY A 77 0.19 -4.73 -11.15
C GLY A 77 1.02 -3.93 -10.15
N ALA A 78 2.28 -3.60 -10.44
CA ALA A 78 3.15 -2.86 -9.52
C ALA A 78 3.33 -1.39 -9.96
N LEU A 79 3.00 -0.45 -9.07
CA LEU A 79 3.22 0.99 -9.28
C LEU A 79 4.27 1.53 -8.30
N PRO A 80 5.36 2.16 -8.79
CA PRO A 80 6.42 2.70 -7.94
C PRO A 80 6.07 4.10 -7.40
N PHE A 81 6.27 4.30 -6.10
CA PHE A 81 6.16 5.59 -5.41
C PHE A 81 7.43 5.88 -4.62
N VAL A 82 8.14 6.94 -4.99
CA VAL A 82 9.34 7.35 -4.26
C VAL A 82 8.90 8.09 -2.99
N CYS A 83 9.32 7.58 -1.84
CA CYS A 83 8.91 8.11 -0.55
C CYS A 83 9.97 7.80 0.52
N ASP A 84 10.38 8.81 1.27
CA ASP A 84 11.07 8.62 2.54
C ASP A 84 10.07 8.53 3.70
N VAL A 85 9.86 7.31 4.19
CA VAL A 85 8.91 7.01 5.27
C VAL A 85 9.25 7.69 6.60
N SER A 86 10.46 8.22 6.76
CA SER A 86 10.85 9.02 7.93
C SER A 86 10.24 10.43 7.92
N LYS A 87 9.71 10.89 6.78
CA LYS A 87 9.10 12.21 6.64
C LYS A 87 7.59 12.07 6.44
N LEU A 88 6.83 12.50 7.44
CA LEU A 88 5.38 12.35 7.44
C LEU A 88 4.70 12.99 6.23
N GLU A 89 5.19 14.15 5.77
CA GLU A 89 4.67 14.84 4.60
C GLU A 89 4.82 13.99 3.32
N GLU A 90 5.99 13.37 3.11
CA GLU A 90 6.22 12.49 1.97
C GLU A 90 5.34 11.23 2.04
N VAL A 91 5.08 10.71 3.24
CA VAL A 91 4.16 9.58 3.44
C VAL A 91 2.74 9.97 3.06
N ASN A 92 2.24 11.11 3.54
CA ASN A 92 0.90 11.58 3.22
C ASN A 92 0.72 11.77 1.70
N GLN A 93 1.71 12.37 1.04
CA GLN A 93 1.71 12.56 -0.40
C GLN A 93 1.74 11.22 -1.15
N ALA A 94 2.58 10.28 -0.73
CA ALA A 94 2.69 8.97 -1.37
C ALA A 94 1.41 8.14 -1.20
N VAL A 95 0.77 8.17 -0.02
CA VAL A 95 -0.50 7.48 0.23
C VAL A 95 -1.63 8.09 -0.60
N ALA A 96 -1.71 9.43 -0.66
CA ALA A 96 -2.71 10.10 -1.50
C ALA A 96 -2.51 9.78 -2.99
N ALA A 97 -1.27 9.78 -3.47
CA ALA A 97 -0.96 9.42 -4.85
C ALA A 97 -1.28 7.94 -5.16
N ALA A 98 -0.97 7.04 -4.22
CA ALA A 98 -1.30 5.62 -4.32
C ALA A 98 -2.81 5.39 -4.36
N ALA A 99 -3.58 6.07 -3.49
CA ALA A 99 -5.04 6.02 -3.49
C ALA A 99 -5.63 6.53 -4.80
N ALA A 100 -5.12 7.65 -5.32
CA ALA A 100 -5.58 8.22 -6.57
C ALA A 100 -5.28 7.31 -7.79
N ALA A 101 -4.09 6.70 -7.82
CA ALA A 101 -3.68 5.83 -8.92
C ALA A 101 -4.39 4.46 -8.93
N MET A 102 -4.71 3.93 -7.76
CA MET A 102 -5.26 2.57 -7.62
C MET A 102 -6.75 2.54 -7.26
N GLY A 103 -7.35 3.69 -6.97
CA GLY A 103 -8.74 3.85 -6.52
C GLY A 103 -8.90 3.69 -5.00
N SER A 104 -8.15 2.77 -4.38
CA SER A 104 -8.09 2.58 -2.92
C SER A 104 -6.78 1.90 -2.51
N VAL A 105 -6.34 2.15 -1.27
CA VAL A 105 -5.11 1.58 -0.68
C VAL A 105 -5.19 1.52 0.83
#